data_AF-A0A947C428-F1
#
_entry.id   AF-A0A947C428-F1
#
_cell.length_a   1.000
_cell.length_b   1.000
_cell.length_c   1.000
_cell.angle_alpha   90.00
_cell.angle_beta   90.00
_cell.angle_gamma   90.00
#
_symmetry.space_group_name_H-M   'P 1'
#
loop_
_entity.id
_entity.type
_entity.pdbx_description
1 polymer ?
#
loop_
_entity_poly.entity_id
_entity_poly.type
_entity_poly.pdbx_seq_one_letter_code
_entity_poly.pdbx_strand_id
1 'polypeptide(L)'
;MSSQRRTQGLLVTVVVSSFILALPIAGCGSDGAALGGALSRVFGRAFAPETDGDQKNSVPLADGTVILLQYDEEGNLESAEVGMTDASGNFVVDVQAQPVVAIVVQGMTNDGNVDISGLYNPDEPTIEKDLDPATSVACIAGISAIDDGSITEEQLDEARIQNLEDAAADYIAANPDFDFYDSMDVDAAVAAVRTATDDGANPAAPGAFS
;
A
#
# COMPACT_ATOMS: atom_id res chain seq x y z
N MET A 1 -67.15 -2.80 -2.40
CA MET A 1 -65.93 -3.64 -2.49
C MET A 1 -64.75 -2.76 -2.08
N SER A 2 -64.57 -2.35 -0.82
CA SER A 2 -64.11 -3.13 0.35
C SER A 2 -62.89 -4.02 0.06
N SER A 3 -61.69 -3.51 0.31
CA SER A 3 -60.71 -4.29 1.07
C SER A 3 -59.68 -3.36 1.70
N GLN A 4 -59.86 -3.21 3.00
CA GLN A 4 -59.03 -2.52 3.96
C GLN A 4 -57.98 -3.54 4.44
N ARG A 5 -56.69 -3.32 4.19
CA ARG A 5 -55.62 -4.06 4.88
C ARG A 5 -54.95 -3.13 5.89
N ARG A 6 -55.33 -3.35 7.14
CA ARG A 6 -54.55 -3.03 8.34
C ARG A 6 -53.52 -4.13 8.55
N THR A 7 -52.29 -3.75 8.83
CA THR A 7 -51.34 -4.52 9.67
C THR A 7 -50.28 -3.52 10.13
N GLN A 8 -50.38 -3.02 11.38
CA GLN A 8 -49.55 -3.47 12.52
C GLN A 8 -48.05 -3.34 12.17
N GLY A 9 -47.28 -2.38 12.69
CA GLY A 9 -47.21 -1.94 14.08
C GLY A 9 -46.23 -2.84 14.83
N LEU A 10 -44.92 -2.56 14.71
CA LEU A 10 -43.91 -3.07 15.63
C LEU A 10 -42.87 -1.98 15.90
N LEU A 11 -43.16 -1.18 16.92
CA LEU A 11 -42.17 -0.39 17.65
C LEU A 11 -41.33 -1.37 18.47
N VAL A 12 -40.07 -1.56 18.11
CA VAL A 12 -39.10 -2.22 18.99
C VAL A 12 -38.40 -1.14 19.80
N THR A 13 -38.96 -0.90 20.99
CA THR A 13 -38.34 -0.12 22.06
C THR A 13 -37.23 -0.97 22.68
N VAL A 14 -35.96 -0.66 22.40
CA VAL A 14 -34.84 -1.23 23.16
C VAL A 14 -34.68 -0.39 24.43
N VAL A 15 -35.00 -1.01 25.57
CA VAL A 15 -34.85 -0.46 26.91
C VAL A 15 -33.38 -0.57 27.34
N VAL A 16 -32.87 0.56 27.82
CA VAL A 16 -31.60 0.78 28.50
C VAL A 16 -31.40 -0.21 29.66
N SER A 17 -30.22 -0.82 29.75
CA SER A 17 -29.74 -1.41 31.00
C SER A 17 -28.32 -0.96 31.28
N SER A 18 -28.20 0.03 32.14
CA SER A 18 -26.95 0.55 32.71
C SER A 18 -26.47 -0.42 33.79
N PHE A 19 -25.48 -1.25 33.46
CA PHE A 19 -24.69 -1.95 34.47
C PHE A 19 -23.47 -1.11 34.82
N ILE A 20 -23.59 -0.35 35.91
CA ILE A 20 -22.44 0.25 36.60
C ILE A 20 -21.79 -0.86 37.41
N LEU A 21 -20.70 -1.42 36.89
CA LEU A 21 -19.81 -2.29 37.65
C LEU A 21 -18.58 -1.48 38.08
N ALA A 22 -18.58 -1.06 39.34
CA ALA A 22 -17.41 -0.48 39.98
C ALA A 22 -16.39 -1.59 40.25
N LEU A 23 -15.26 -1.57 39.55
CA LEU A 23 -14.09 -2.37 39.86
C LEU A 23 -13.09 -1.53 40.67
N PRO A 24 -12.47 -2.10 41.71
CA PRO A 24 -11.44 -1.43 42.48
C PRO A 24 -10.18 -1.23 41.63
N ILE A 25 -9.59 -0.05 41.80
CA ILE A 25 -8.26 0.32 41.33
C ILE A 25 -7.25 -0.65 41.94
N ALA A 26 -6.80 -1.61 41.14
CA ALA A 26 -5.58 -2.37 41.39
C ALA A 26 -4.56 -1.88 40.35
N GLY A 27 -3.69 -0.98 40.78
CA GLY A 27 -2.46 -0.70 40.06
C GLY A 27 -1.51 -1.89 40.20
N CYS A 28 -1.07 -2.44 39.08
CA CYS A 28 0.20 -3.15 38.96
C CYS A 28 0.53 -3.35 37.47
N GLY A 29 1.66 -2.79 37.02
CA GLY A 29 2.37 -3.21 35.82
C GLY A 29 1.72 -2.87 34.48
N SER A 30 1.86 -1.63 34.02
CA SER A 30 1.99 -1.39 32.59
C SER A 30 3.40 -1.78 32.16
N ASP A 31 3.71 -3.08 32.22
CA ASP A 31 4.70 -3.65 31.34
C ASP A 31 4.02 -3.67 29.97
N GLY A 32 4.05 -2.52 29.31
CA GLY A 32 3.77 -2.47 27.89
C GLY A 32 4.74 -3.46 27.27
N ALA A 33 4.19 -4.55 26.73
CA ALA A 33 4.88 -5.33 25.73
C ALA A 33 5.10 -4.38 24.55
N ALA A 34 6.14 -3.56 24.64
CA ALA A 34 6.77 -3.02 23.47
C ALA A 34 7.15 -4.24 22.66
N LEU A 35 6.41 -4.46 21.58
CA LEU A 35 6.83 -5.31 20.47
C LEU A 35 8.14 -4.67 19.97
N GLY A 36 9.23 -5.01 20.64
CA GLY A 36 10.56 -4.41 20.48
C GLY A 36 11.28 -5.07 19.32
N GLY A 37 10.66 -5.05 18.14
CA GLY A 37 11.36 -5.35 16.90
C GLY A 37 12.48 -4.34 16.67
N ALA A 38 13.49 -4.72 15.90
CA ALA A 38 14.42 -3.73 15.37
C ALA A 38 13.62 -2.71 14.55
N LEU A 39 13.94 -1.43 14.71
CA LEU A 39 13.38 -0.38 13.86
C LEU A 39 14.27 -0.27 12.61
N SER A 40 13.63 -0.33 11.46
CA SER A 40 14.23 -0.04 10.17
C SER A 40 13.84 1.38 9.77
N ARG A 41 14.84 2.19 9.39
CA ARG A 41 14.59 3.52 8.84
C ARG A 41 14.50 3.44 7.34
N VAL A 42 13.33 3.76 6.79
CA VAL A 42 13.10 3.87 5.35
C VAL A 42 13.12 5.33 4.94
N PHE A 43 13.84 5.66 3.89
CA PHE A 43 13.85 7.02 3.32
C PHE A 43 14.02 6.99 1.81
N GLY A 44 13.65 8.08 1.16
CA GLY A 44 13.78 8.24 -0.28
C GLY A 44 12.96 9.42 -0.79
N ARG A 45 12.73 9.47 -2.09
CA ARG A 45 11.91 10.50 -2.74
C ARG A 45 10.72 9.89 -3.45
N ALA A 46 9.57 10.52 -3.36
CA ALA A 46 8.41 10.14 -4.16
C ALA A 46 8.30 11.03 -5.41
N PHE A 47 8.19 10.38 -6.56
CA PHE A 47 8.05 11.02 -7.86
C PHE A 47 6.75 10.59 -8.53
N ALA A 48 5.92 11.57 -8.87
CA ALA A 48 4.72 11.32 -9.66
C ALA A 48 4.98 11.61 -11.14
N PRO A 49 4.34 10.86 -12.05
CA PRO A 49 4.37 11.19 -13.46
C PRO A 49 3.64 12.52 -13.68
N GLU A 50 4.20 13.40 -14.49
CA GLU A 50 3.52 14.60 -14.96
C GLU A 50 3.39 14.59 -16.48
N THR A 51 2.20 14.95 -16.94
CA THR A 51 1.77 14.96 -18.32
C THR A 51 1.92 16.37 -18.86
N ASP A 52 3.15 16.86 -18.97
CA ASP A 52 3.46 18.00 -19.84
C ASP A 52 3.48 17.58 -21.33
N GLY A 53 2.49 16.76 -21.72
CA GLY A 53 2.20 16.31 -23.08
C GLY A 53 2.76 14.94 -23.47
N ASP A 54 3.82 14.46 -22.80
CA ASP A 54 4.56 13.24 -23.19
C ASP A 54 4.76 12.21 -22.05
N GLN A 55 4.25 12.45 -20.83
CA GLN A 55 4.38 11.57 -19.64
C GLN A 55 5.80 11.11 -19.28
N LYS A 56 6.84 11.78 -19.81
CA LYS A 56 8.26 11.42 -19.63
C LYS A 56 8.93 12.12 -18.47
N ASN A 57 8.26 13.09 -17.86
CA ASN A 57 8.79 13.83 -16.74
C ASN A 57 8.16 13.30 -15.46
N SER A 58 8.99 13.08 -14.45
CA SER A 58 8.53 12.80 -13.11
C SER A 58 8.83 14.01 -12.23
N VAL A 59 7.85 14.41 -11.42
CA VAL A 59 7.96 15.53 -10.49
C VAL A 59 7.95 15.03 -9.06
N PRO A 60 8.74 15.65 -8.18
CA PRO A 60 8.69 15.30 -6.76
C PRO A 60 7.29 15.61 -6.20
N LEU A 61 6.72 14.66 -5.46
CA LEU A 61 5.50 14.87 -4.69
C LEU A 61 5.80 15.68 -3.45
N ALA A 62 5.74 17.01 -3.57
CA ALA A 62 5.90 17.93 -2.45
C ALA A 62 4.65 17.95 -1.55
N ASP A 63 4.87 18.09 -0.23
CA ASP A 63 3.81 18.19 0.79
C ASP A 63 2.79 17.01 0.75
N GLY A 64 3.23 15.85 0.25
CA GLY A 64 2.45 14.63 0.16
C GLY A 64 2.33 13.94 1.51
N THR A 65 1.20 13.27 1.74
CA THR A 65 0.96 12.48 2.96
C THR A 65 1.60 11.11 2.83
N VAL A 66 2.43 10.73 3.79
CA VAL A 66 3.10 9.42 3.81
C VAL A 66 2.30 8.46 4.68
N ILE A 67 1.84 7.38 4.06
CA ILE A 67 1.05 6.31 4.67
C ILE A 67 1.89 5.05 4.67
N LEU A 68 2.00 4.41 5.83
CA LEU A 68 2.55 3.08 6.00
C LEU A 68 1.41 2.07 5.94
N LEU A 69 1.54 1.07 5.08
CA LEU A 69 0.69 -0.11 5.02
C LEU A 69 1.46 -1.31 5.58
N GLN A 70 0.86 -2.00 6.53
CA GLN A 70 1.47 -3.13 7.24
C GLN A 70 0.41 -4.19 7.54
N TYR A 71 0.83 -5.45 7.67
CA TYR A 71 -0.06 -6.52 8.10
C TYR A 71 -0.04 -6.67 9.62
N ASP A 72 -1.21 -6.86 10.22
CA ASP A 72 -1.34 -7.20 11.64
C ASP A 72 -1.07 -8.70 11.89
N GLU A 73 -1.10 -9.12 13.16
CA GLU A 73 -0.89 -10.53 13.53
C GLU A 73 -1.97 -11.49 13.00
N GLU A 74 -3.11 -10.95 12.55
CA GLU A 74 -4.23 -11.69 11.97
C GLU A 74 -4.17 -11.72 10.42
N GLY A 75 -3.16 -11.08 9.80
CA GLY A 75 -3.00 -10.97 8.36
C GLY A 75 -3.89 -9.92 7.70
N ASN A 76 -4.45 -8.98 8.47
CA ASN A 76 -5.21 -7.86 7.92
C ASN A 76 -4.28 -6.70 7.58
N LEU A 77 -4.52 -6.05 6.44
CA LEU A 77 -3.81 -4.84 6.07
C LEU A 77 -4.30 -3.64 6.90
N GLU A 78 -3.40 -3.05 7.68
CA GLU A 78 -3.60 -1.82 8.43
C GLU A 78 -2.86 -0.64 7.76
N SER A 79 -3.40 0.56 7.94
CA SER A 79 -2.77 1.79 7.45
C SER A 79 -2.55 2.81 8.57
N ALA A 80 -1.41 3.50 8.52
CA ALA A 80 -1.07 4.57 9.44
C ALA A 80 -0.46 5.76 8.69
N GLU A 81 -0.96 6.97 8.97
CA GLU A 81 -0.27 8.19 8.54
C GLU A 81 0.98 8.38 9.41
N VAL A 82 2.14 8.38 8.77
CA VAL A 82 3.45 8.36 9.45
C VAL A 82 4.28 9.62 9.21
N GLY A 83 3.88 10.47 8.26
CA GLY A 83 4.58 11.72 7.99
C GLY A 83 4.11 12.43 6.74
N MET A 84 4.95 13.37 6.28
CA MET A 84 4.77 14.11 5.04
C MET A 84 6.09 14.20 4.29
N THR A 85 6.03 14.32 2.96
CA THR A 85 7.22 14.64 2.16
C THR A 85 7.60 16.11 2.27
N ASP A 86 8.88 16.42 2.06
CA ASP A 86 9.33 17.81 1.94
C ASP A 86 9.11 18.38 0.52
N ALA A 87 9.52 19.62 0.30
CA ALA A 87 9.37 20.31 -0.99
C ALA A 87 10.13 19.66 -2.16
N SER A 88 11.07 18.74 -1.88
CA SER A 88 11.79 17.94 -2.89
C SER A 88 11.26 16.51 -2.99
N GLY A 89 10.13 16.21 -2.35
CA GLY A 89 9.51 14.90 -2.33
C GLY A 89 10.20 13.90 -1.38
N ASN A 90 11.15 14.33 -0.55
CA ASN A 90 11.84 13.42 0.36
C ASN A 90 10.92 13.00 1.50
N PHE A 91 10.92 11.71 1.85
CA PHE A 91 10.26 11.17 3.05
C PHE A 91 11.26 10.40 3.92
N VAL A 92 10.93 10.28 5.20
CA VAL A 92 11.61 9.41 6.17
C VAL A 92 10.55 8.77 7.05
N VAL A 93 10.57 7.45 7.16
CA VAL A 93 9.64 6.65 7.96
C VAL A 93 10.43 5.66 8.80
N ASP A 94 10.11 5.58 10.09
CA ASP A 94 10.62 4.52 10.96
C ASP A 94 9.59 3.39 11.01
N VAL A 95 9.99 2.19 10.59
CA VAL A 95 9.14 1.01 10.46
C VAL A 95 9.61 -0.07 11.43
N GLN A 96 8.69 -0.79 12.06
CA GLN A 96 9.04 -1.98 12.85
C GLN A 96 9.34 -3.16 11.91
N ALA A 97 10.30 -4.01 12.29
CA ALA A 97 10.61 -5.21 11.53
C ALA A 97 9.35 -6.09 11.34
N GLN A 98 8.98 -6.32 10.08
CA GLN A 98 7.86 -7.12 9.60
C GLN A 98 8.26 -7.85 8.32
N PRO A 99 7.55 -8.91 7.88
CA PRO A 99 7.89 -9.62 6.65
C PRO A 99 7.90 -8.71 5.41
N VAL A 100 6.88 -7.83 5.29
CA VAL A 100 6.79 -6.84 4.23
C VAL A 100 5.93 -5.66 4.68
N VAL A 101 6.29 -4.46 4.24
CA VAL A 101 5.46 -3.26 4.35
C VAL A 101 5.37 -2.56 3.00
N ALA A 102 4.36 -1.72 2.82
CA ALA A 102 4.33 -0.78 1.72
C ALA A 102 4.29 0.66 2.24
N ILE A 103 5.01 1.55 1.57
CA ILE A 103 4.87 2.99 1.79
C ILE A 103 4.09 3.55 0.61
N VAL A 104 3.08 4.36 0.90
CA VAL A 104 2.29 5.11 -0.08
C VAL A 104 2.46 6.60 0.22
N VAL A 105 2.81 7.38 -0.78
CA VAL A 105 2.84 8.83 -0.74
C VAL A 105 1.68 9.34 -1.58
N GLN A 106 0.70 9.95 -0.90
CA GLN A 106 -0.46 10.56 -1.52
C GLN A 106 -0.22 12.04 -1.74
N GLY A 107 -0.49 12.53 -2.94
CA GLY A 107 -0.27 13.94 -3.28
C GLY A 107 -1.15 14.42 -4.43
N MET A 108 -0.91 15.67 -4.82
CA MET A 108 -1.60 16.32 -5.93
C MET A 108 -0.57 16.84 -6.93
N THR A 109 -0.73 16.48 -8.19
CA THR A 109 0.02 17.05 -9.33
C THR A 109 -0.89 17.99 -10.12
N ASN A 110 -0.38 18.53 -11.23
CA ASN A 110 -1.22 19.26 -12.18
C ASN A 110 -2.24 18.35 -12.90
N ASP A 111 -1.99 17.05 -12.97
CA ASP A 111 -2.86 16.07 -13.64
C ASP A 111 -3.93 15.49 -12.70
N GLY A 112 -3.70 15.51 -11.38
CA GLY A 112 -4.69 15.11 -10.40
C GLY A 112 -4.12 14.58 -9.09
N ASN A 113 -4.98 13.95 -8.30
CA ASN A 113 -4.54 13.18 -7.15
C ASN A 113 -3.74 11.97 -7.64
N VAL A 114 -2.65 11.66 -6.94
CA VAL A 114 -1.81 10.51 -7.28
C VAL A 114 -1.28 9.86 -6.01
N ASP A 115 -1.23 8.54 -6.06
CA ASP A 115 -0.68 7.69 -5.01
C ASP A 115 0.54 6.98 -5.60
N ILE A 116 1.72 7.29 -5.06
CA ILE A 116 2.99 6.68 -5.47
C ILE A 116 3.46 5.79 -4.33
N SER A 117 3.76 4.53 -4.62
CA SER A 117 4.00 3.52 -3.59
C SER A 117 5.17 2.59 -3.90
N GLY A 118 5.64 1.86 -2.91
CA GLY A 118 6.69 0.86 -3.06
C GLY A 118 6.64 -0.17 -1.94
N LEU A 119 7.14 -1.38 -2.23
CA LEU A 119 7.29 -2.47 -1.27
C LEU A 119 8.66 -2.43 -0.61
N TYR A 120 8.68 -2.85 0.65
CA TYR A 120 9.89 -2.89 1.47
C TYR A 120 9.90 -4.16 2.30
N ASN A 121 11.05 -4.83 2.32
CA ASN A 121 11.37 -5.83 3.32
C ASN A 121 12.26 -5.18 4.40
N PRO A 122 11.75 -4.90 5.61
CA PRO A 122 12.54 -4.28 6.68
C PRO A 122 13.48 -5.30 7.37
N ASP A 123 14.35 -5.96 6.60
CA ASP A 123 15.41 -6.84 7.08
C ASP A 123 16.73 -6.09 7.35
N GLU A 124 16.89 -4.91 6.74
CA GLU A 124 17.99 -3.99 6.96
C GLU A 124 17.63 -2.84 7.91
N PRO A 125 18.58 -2.32 8.71
CA PRO A 125 18.34 -1.21 9.63
C PRO A 125 18.06 0.11 8.90
N THR A 126 18.39 0.20 7.62
CA THR A 126 18.29 1.43 6.83
C THR A 126 18.05 1.06 5.38
N ILE A 127 16.97 1.56 4.81
CA ILE A 127 16.55 1.27 3.44
C ILE A 127 16.36 2.58 2.70
N GLU A 128 17.05 2.74 1.58
CA GLU A 128 16.93 3.88 0.68
C GLU A 128 16.19 3.44 -0.57
N LYS A 129 15.04 4.06 -0.87
CA LYS A 129 14.27 3.73 -2.07
C LYS A 129 13.45 4.91 -2.54
N ASP A 130 13.71 5.33 -3.78
CA ASP A 130 12.85 6.28 -4.46
C ASP A 130 11.57 5.57 -4.94
N LEU A 131 10.45 6.27 -4.87
CA LEU A 131 9.14 5.80 -5.30
C LEU A 131 8.74 6.51 -6.61
N ASP A 132 8.14 5.76 -7.51
CA ASP A 132 7.80 6.15 -8.88
C ASP A 132 6.65 5.25 -9.42
N PRO A 133 6.20 5.43 -10.68
CA PRO A 133 5.17 4.57 -11.26
C PRO A 133 5.52 3.08 -11.30
N ALA A 134 6.79 2.72 -11.53
CA ALA A 134 7.20 1.32 -11.65
C ALA A 134 7.13 0.61 -10.30
N THR A 135 7.70 1.23 -9.26
CA THR A 135 7.59 0.76 -7.87
C THR A 135 6.14 0.70 -7.40
N SER A 136 5.27 1.61 -7.89
CA SER A 136 3.83 1.60 -7.57
C SER A 136 3.11 0.41 -8.20
N VAL A 137 3.35 0.12 -9.48
CA VAL A 137 2.80 -1.07 -10.15
C VAL A 137 3.29 -2.35 -9.47
N ALA A 138 4.58 -2.43 -9.14
CA ALA A 138 5.15 -3.56 -8.41
C ALA A 138 4.53 -3.73 -7.02
N CYS A 139 4.26 -2.61 -6.34
CA CYS A 139 3.61 -2.60 -5.03
C CYS A 139 2.20 -3.18 -5.08
N ILE A 140 1.37 -2.71 -6.01
CA ILE A 140 0.02 -3.21 -6.22
C ILE A 140 0.06 -4.70 -6.63
N ALA A 141 1.01 -5.09 -7.48
CA ALA A 141 1.20 -6.48 -7.87
C ALA A 141 1.52 -7.39 -6.67
N GLY A 142 2.46 -7.00 -5.80
CA GLY A 142 2.82 -7.78 -4.61
C GLY A 142 1.69 -7.87 -3.59
N ILE A 143 1.03 -6.74 -3.28
CA ILE A 143 -0.10 -6.72 -2.33
C ILE A 143 -1.28 -7.54 -2.86
N SER A 144 -1.63 -7.39 -4.14
CA SER A 144 -2.75 -8.16 -4.72
C SER A 144 -2.48 -9.67 -4.78
N ALA A 145 -1.22 -10.09 -4.92
CA ALA A 145 -0.84 -11.50 -4.86
C ALA A 145 -0.93 -12.09 -3.44
N ILE A 146 -0.80 -11.26 -2.41
CA ILE A 146 -1.07 -11.66 -1.03
C ILE A 146 -2.59 -11.76 -0.80
N ASP A 147 -3.33 -10.72 -1.22
CA ASP A 147 -4.78 -10.61 -1.00
C ASP A 147 -5.58 -11.75 -1.67
N ASP A 148 -5.18 -12.18 -2.88
CA ASP A 148 -5.81 -13.31 -3.57
C ASP A 148 -5.24 -14.69 -3.17
N GLY A 149 -4.24 -14.72 -2.28
CA GLY A 149 -3.62 -15.94 -1.74
C GLY A 149 -2.68 -16.66 -2.70
N SER A 150 -2.26 -16.04 -3.80
CA SER A 150 -1.19 -16.54 -4.67
C SER A 150 0.13 -16.74 -3.91
N ILE A 151 0.45 -15.82 -2.99
CA ILE A 151 1.62 -15.87 -2.12
C ILE A 151 1.25 -15.49 -0.68
N THR A 152 2.12 -15.78 0.28
CA THR A 152 2.06 -15.23 1.65
C THR A 152 2.96 -14.01 1.79
N GLU A 153 2.75 -13.23 2.86
CA GLU A 153 3.59 -12.07 3.20
C GLU A 153 5.07 -12.44 3.32
N GLU A 154 5.39 -13.59 3.91
CA GLU A 154 6.77 -14.05 4.09
C GLU A 154 7.43 -14.49 2.78
N GLN A 155 6.64 -14.76 1.74
CA GLN A 155 7.18 -15.07 0.42
C GLN A 155 7.59 -13.80 -0.34
N LEU A 156 7.06 -12.62 0.02
CA LEU A 156 7.37 -11.33 -0.61
C LEU A 156 8.71 -10.77 -0.11
N ASP A 157 9.78 -11.52 -0.39
CA ASP A 157 11.16 -11.16 -0.06
C ASP A 157 11.76 -10.11 -1.01
N GLU A 158 12.95 -9.62 -0.68
CA GLU A 158 13.68 -8.62 -1.48
C GLU A 158 13.87 -9.06 -2.95
N ALA A 159 14.12 -10.35 -3.19
CA ALA A 159 14.31 -10.85 -4.55
C ALA A 159 13.00 -10.82 -5.35
N ARG A 160 11.86 -11.14 -4.72
CA ARG A 160 10.54 -11.00 -5.36
C ARG A 160 10.19 -9.55 -5.62
N ILE A 161 10.42 -8.67 -4.65
CA ILE A 161 10.18 -7.23 -4.81
C ILE A 161 10.98 -6.72 -6.01
N GLN A 162 12.27 -7.03 -6.10
CA GLN A 162 13.11 -6.62 -7.22
C GLN A 162 12.59 -7.17 -8.56
N ASN A 163 12.19 -8.45 -8.63
CA ASN A 163 11.65 -9.03 -9.86
C ASN A 163 10.36 -8.32 -10.32
N LEU A 164 9.48 -7.94 -9.39
CA LEU A 164 8.26 -7.19 -9.70
C LEU A 164 8.58 -5.78 -10.19
N GLU A 165 9.55 -5.09 -9.57
CA GLU A 165 9.97 -3.74 -9.94
C GLU A 165 10.65 -3.68 -11.30
N ASP A 166 11.57 -4.60 -11.56
CA ASP A 166 12.23 -4.73 -12.86
C ASP A 166 11.20 -5.00 -13.96
N ALA A 167 10.25 -5.90 -13.71
CA ALA A 167 9.18 -6.21 -14.66
C ALA A 167 8.23 -5.03 -14.88
N ALA A 168 7.90 -4.27 -13.85
CA ALA A 168 7.08 -3.06 -13.97
C ALA A 168 7.78 -1.98 -14.79
N ALA A 169 9.08 -1.77 -14.55
CA ALA A 169 9.88 -0.84 -15.34
C ALA A 169 9.96 -1.26 -16.82
N ASP A 170 10.18 -2.56 -17.08
CA ASP A 170 10.19 -3.12 -18.44
C ASP A 170 8.82 -2.98 -19.13
N TYR A 171 7.72 -3.20 -18.40
CA TYR A 171 6.38 -3.01 -18.93
C TYR A 171 6.13 -1.55 -19.35
N ILE A 172 6.44 -0.59 -18.48
CA ILE A 172 6.26 0.84 -18.77
C ILE A 172 7.13 1.26 -19.95
N ALA A 173 8.38 0.79 -20.01
CA ALA A 173 9.27 1.08 -21.13
C ALA A 173 8.79 0.50 -22.47
N ALA A 174 8.12 -0.65 -22.45
CA ALA A 174 7.56 -1.29 -23.64
C ALA A 174 6.22 -0.68 -24.09
N ASN A 175 5.50 0.00 -23.19
CA ASN A 175 4.17 0.57 -23.42
C ASN A 175 4.22 2.10 -23.27
N PRO A 176 4.68 2.85 -24.29
CA PRO A 176 4.85 4.30 -24.21
C PRO A 176 3.54 5.09 -24.06
N ASP A 177 2.40 4.45 -24.31
CA ASP A 177 1.06 5.02 -24.13
C ASP A 177 0.45 4.68 -22.76
N PHE A 178 1.19 3.99 -21.88
CA PHE A 178 0.74 3.64 -20.52
C PHE A 178 0.43 4.89 -19.71
N ASP A 179 -0.82 5.03 -19.27
CA ASP A 179 -1.25 6.14 -18.43
C ASP A 179 -1.40 5.71 -16.96
N PHE A 180 -0.50 6.18 -16.10
CA PHE A 180 -0.56 5.89 -14.66
C PHE A 180 -1.82 6.46 -13.98
N TYR A 181 -2.46 7.48 -14.57
CA TYR A 181 -3.71 8.04 -14.04
C TYR A 181 -4.95 7.26 -14.48
N ASP A 182 -4.82 6.36 -15.47
CA ASP A 182 -5.90 5.45 -15.85
C ASP A 182 -5.81 4.14 -15.06
N SER A 183 -6.77 3.94 -14.16
CA SER A 183 -6.89 2.71 -13.38
C SER A 183 -6.89 1.43 -14.24
N MET A 184 -7.44 1.48 -15.46
CA MET A 184 -7.46 0.32 -16.35
C MET A 184 -6.06 -0.04 -16.88
N ASP A 185 -5.23 0.97 -17.14
CA ASP A 185 -3.86 0.77 -17.58
C ASP A 185 -3.00 0.25 -16.43
N VAL A 186 -3.18 0.78 -15.22
CA VAL A 186 -2.52 0.28 -14.01
C VAL A 186 -2.92 -1.18 -13.73
N ASP A 187 -4.21 -1.52 -13.77
CA ASP A 187 -4.69 -2.90 -13.56
C ASP A 187 -4.11 -3.85 -14.62
N ALA A 188 -4.03 -3.42 -15.89
CA ALA A 188 -3.44 -4.20 -16.96
C ALA A 188 -1.93 -4.42 -16.75
N ALA A 189 -1.20 -3.38 -16.34
CA ALA A 189 0.22 -3.45 -16.00
C ALA A 189 0.47 -4.42 -14.85
N VAL A 190 -0.30 -4.31 -13.77
CA VAL A 190 -0.23 -5.20 -12.60
C VAL A 190 -0.43 -6.66 -13.02
N ALA A 191 -1.48 -6.96 -13.77
CA ALA A 191 -1.77 -8.32 -14.23
C ALA A 191 -0.66 -8.88 -15.14
N ALA A 192 -0.10 -8.04 -16.04
CA ALA A 192 1.00 -8.42 -16.91
C ALA A 192 2.29 -8.70 -16.12
N VAL A 193 2.65 -7.84 -15.17
CA VAL A 193 3.82 -8.00 -14.29
C VAL A 193 3.72 -9.28 -13.47
N ARG A 194 2.58 -9.52 -12.82
CA ARG A 194 2.33 -10.74 -12.05
C ARG A 194 2.46 -12.00 -12.91
N THR A 195 1.87 -11.98 -14.10
CA THR A 195 1.93 -13.12 -15.05
C THR A 195 3.36 -13.37 -15.54
N ALA A 196 4.10 -12.32 -15.89
CA ALA A 196 5.44 -12.44 -16.45
C ALA A 196 6.48 -12.91 -15.44
N THR A 197 6.25 -12.63 -14.15
CA THR A 197 7.17 -12.94 -13.05
C THR A 197 6.76 -14.13 -12.20
N ASP A 198 5.56 -14.69 -12.42
CA ASP A 198 4.94 -15.69 -11.51
C ASP A 198 4.86 -15.14 -10.08
N ASP A 199 4.16 -13.99 -9.94
CA ASP A 199 4.02 -13.24 -8.68
C ASP A 199 5.38 -12.93 -8.03
N GLY A 200 6.33 -12.45 -8.85
CA GLY A 200 7.68 -12.11 -8.43
C GLY A 200 8.62 -13.30 -8.22
N ALA A 201 8.17 -14.56 -8.40
CA ALA A 201 9.01 -15.74 -8.17
C ALA A 201 10.25 -15.78 -9.08
N ASN A 202 10.16 -15.18 -10.27
CA ASN A 202 11.22 -15.16 -11.27
C ASN A 202 11.33 -13.77 -11.93
N PRO A 203 12.51 -13.41 -12.45
CA PRO A 203 12.62 -12.28 -13.37
C PRO A 203 11.73 -12.50 -14.60
N ALA A 204 11.16 -11.43 -15.14
CA ALA A 204 10.43 -11.50 -16.40
C ALA A 204 11.33 -12.00 -17.53
N ALA A 205 10.78 -12.81 -18.44
CA ALA A 205 11.52 -13.26 -19.61
C ALA A 205 11.83 -12.08 -20.54
N PRO A 206 12.98 -12.08 -21.26
CA PRO A 206 13.28 -11.04 -22.23
C PRO A 206 12.17 -10.91 -23.29
N GLY A 207 11.63 -9.71 -23.46
CA GLY A 207 10.53 -9.43 -24.39
C GLY A 207 9.15 -9.87 -23.91
N ALA A 208 8.95 -10.09 -22.61
CA ALA A 208 7.64 -10.46 -22.05
C ALA A 208 6.52 -9.44 -22.34
N PHE A 209 6.87 -8.19 -22.63
CA PHE A 209 5.94 -7.07 -22.82
C PHE A 209 5.97 -6.46 -24.23
N SER A 210 6.65 -7.10 -25.19
CA SER A 210 6.83 -6.61 -26.57
C SER A 210 5.99 -7.33 -27.61
#